data_AF-A0A7S0DEN2-F1
#
_entry.id   AF-A0A7S0DEN2-F1
#
_cell.length_a   1.000
_cell.length_b   1.000
_cell.length_c   1.000
_cell.angle_alpha   90.00
_cell.angle_beta   90.00
_cell.angle_gamma   90.00
#
_symmetry.space_group_name_H-M   'P 1'
#
loop_
_entity.id
_entity.type
_entity.pdbx_description
1 polymer ?
#
loop_
_entity_poly.entity_id
_entity_poly.type
_entity_poly.pdbx_seq_one_letter_code
_entity_poly.pdbx_strand_id
1 'polypeptide(L)'
;MRVALLLALCVSLCAADVYLHSPPGSNNRNRERKENRNNANRLFDSQNNGKGGYAWRGDPTGKGVGDPITYYVGSKLRVEWTNQHACGGNPDIHCELVIQYACDDTLPGLRDGYPNSDECYDSSQNNQN
;
A
#
# COMPACT_ATOMS: atom_id res chain seq x y z
N MET A 1 3.68 21.55 -27.76
CA MET A 1 4.61 20.64 -27.04
C MET A 1 4.99 21.13 -25.64
N ARG A 2 5.38 22.40 -25.42
CA ARG A 2 5.81 22.88 -24.09
C ARG A 2 4.72 22.83 -23.00
N VAL A 3 3.47 23.15 -23.34
CA VAL A 3 2.33 23.11 -22.41
C VAL A 3 1.98 21.68 -21.99
N ALA A 4 2.02 20.73 -22.93
CA ALA A 4 1.79 19.31 -22.64
C ALA A 4 2.89 18.71 -21.74
N LEU A 5 4.15 19.14 -21.92
CA LEU A 5 5.27 18.73 -21.08
C LEU A 5 5.15 19.27 -19.64
N LEU A 6 4.70 20.52 -19.48
CA LEU A 6 4.43 21.13 -18.19
C LEU A 6 3.26 20.45 -17.47
N LEU A 7 2.17 20.14 -18.18
CA LEU A 7 1.04 19.38 -17.63
C LEU A 7 1.46 17.97 -17.19
N ALA A 8 2.27 17.26 -17.99
CA ALA A 8 2.81 15.95 -17.63
C ALA A 8 3.72 16.02 -16.38
N LEU A 9 4.49 17.10 -16.23
CA LEU A 9 5.32 17.33 -15.05
C LEU A 9 4.48 17.62 -13.79
N CYS A 10 3.42 18.42 -13.88
CA CYS A 10 2.52 18.68 -12.76
C CYS A 10 1.78 17.42 -12.29
N VAL A 11 1.41 16.51 -13.19
CA VAL A 11 0.80 15.21 -12.84
C VAL A 11 1.78 14.30 -12.10
N SER A 12 3.10 14.46 -12.29
CA SER A 12 4.09 13.67 -11.52
C SER A 12 4.31 14.13 -10.07
N LEU A 13 3.77 15.29 -9.68
CA LEU A 13 3.97 15.88 -8.35
C LEU A 13 2.81 15.59 -7.37
N CYS A 14 1.73 14.93 -7.81
CA CYS A 14 0.65 14.51 -6.91
C CYS A 14 1.01 13.19 -6.19
N ALA A 15 2.00 13.26 -5.30
CA ALA A 15 2.29 12.22 -4.33
C ALA A 15 1.42 12.47 -3.08
N ALA A 16 0.24 11.84 -3.03
CA ALA A 16 -0.65 11.96 -1.89
C ALA A 16 -0.19 11.03 -0.76
N ASP A 17 0.14 11.61 0.41
CA ASP A 17 0.56 10.90 1.62
C ASP A 17 -0.69 10.43 2.39
N VAL A 18 -1.03 9.16 2.20
CA VAL A 18 -2.15 8.48 2.86
C VAL A 18 -1.59 7.39 3.75
N TYR A 19 -2.05 7.31 5.00
CA TYR A 19 -1.75 6.22 5.90
C TYR A 19 -3.04 5.48 6.27
N LEU A 20 -3.13 4.20 5.90
CA LEU A 20 -4.30 3.35 6.15
C LEU A 20 -4.05 2.49 7.39
N HIS A 21 -4.85 2.70 8.44
CA HIS A 21 -4.77 1.95 9.68
C HIS A 21 -5.67 0.71 9.66
N SER A 22 -6.89 0.86 9.13
CA SER A 22 -7.88 -0.22 9.00
C SER A 22 -8.78 0.01 7.77
N PRO A 23 -8.81 -0.89 6.77
CA PRO A 23 -7.88 -1.99 6.59
C PRO A 23 -6.43 -1.47 6.46
N PRO A 24 -5.44 -2.22 6.96
CA PRO A 24 -4.06 -1.76 7.02
C PRO A 24 -3.43 -1.68 5.61
N GLY A 25 -2.88 -0.53 5.28
CA GLY A 25 -2.15 -0.31 4.02
C GLY A 25 -0.67 -0.62 4.17
N SER A 26 -0.08 -1.25 3.15
CA SER A 26 1.30 -1.72 3.23
C SER A 26 2.36 -0.66 2.95
N ASN A 27 2.00 0.45 2.28
CA ASN A 27 2.95 1.46 1.81
C ASN A 27 4.12 0.87 1.01
N ASN A 28 3.79 0.05 0.00
CA ASN A 28 4.75 -0.70 -0.81
C ASN A 28 5.71 -1.60 -0.01
N ARG A 29 5.36 -1.96 1.23
CA ARG A 29 6.09 -2.97 2.01
C ARG A 29 5.49 -4.37 1.79
N ASN A 30 6.35 -5.31 1.48
CA ASN A 30 6.12 -6.73 1.39
C ASN A 30 7.27 -7.44 2.14
N ARG A 31 6.94 -7.99 3.30
CA ARG A 31 7.83 -8.74 4.20
C ARG A 31 9.02 -7.95 4.78
N GLU A 32 9.16 -6.64 4.55
CA GLU A 32 10.20 -5.84 5.21
C GLU A 32 9.91 -5.73 6.72
N ARG A 33 10.85 -6.18 7.56
CA ARG A 33 10.77 -6.03 9.02
C ARG A 33 11.27 -4.68 9.53
N LYS A 34 12.11 -4.00 8.74
CA LYS A 34 12.61 -2.65 9.06
C LYS A 34 11.54 -1.61 8.72
N GLU A 35 11.65 -0.43 9.32
CA GLU A 35 10.66 0.65 9.18
C GLU A 35 10.57 1.23 7.76
N ASN A 36 11.65 1.10 6.98
CA ASN A 36 11.75 1.65 5.63
C ASN A 36 11.28 0.63 4.59
N ARG A 37 10.62 1.12 3.54
CA ARG A 37 10.38 0.30 2.33
C ARG A 37 11.70 0.05 1.61
N ASN A 38 11.88 -1.16 1.10
CA ASN A 38 13.07 -1.52 0.31
C ASN A 38 12.82 -1.53 -1.20
N ASN A 39 11.56 -1.62 -1.63
CA ASN A 39 11.18 -1.59 -3.04
C ASN A 39 9.93 -0.72 -3.25
N ALA A 40 10.07 0.37 -3.98
CA ALA A 40 8.98 1.29 -4.32
C ALA A 40 8.17 0.87 -5.56
N ASN A 41 8.61 -0.14 -6.31
CA ASN A 41 7.95 -0.62 -7.52
C ASN A 41 6.91 -1.69 -7.19
N ARG A 42 5.92 -1.32 -6.38
CA ARG A 42 4.78 -2.18 -6.02
C ARG A 42 3.47 -1.39 -6.17
N LEU A 43 2.36 -2.12 -6.17
CA LEU A 43 1.04 -1.62 -6.60
C LEU A 43 0.48 -0.50 -5.72
N PHE A 44 0.86 -0.42 -4.43
CA PHE A 44 0.27 0.52 -3.47
C PHE A 44 1.35 1.36 -2.78
N ASP A 45 1.68 2.51 -3.36
CA ASP A 45 2.55 3.51 -2.74
C ASP A 45 1.71 4.53 -1.97
N SER A 46 1.87 4.57 -0.66
CA SER A 46 1.11 5.48 0.18
C SER A 46 1.85 6.82 0.41
N GLN A 47 3.06 6.96 -0.15
CA GLN A 47 3.90 8.17 -0.11
C GLN A 47 4.16 8.74 1.28
N ASN A 48 4.02 7.92 2.33
CA ASN A 48 4.37 8.26 3.71
C ASN A 48 5.89 8.22 3.92
N ASN A 49 6.62 9.05 3.18
CA ASN A 49 8.08 9.21 3.23
C ASN A 49 8.89 7.90 3.05
N GLY A 50 8.31 6.90 2.35
CA GLY A 50 8.90 5.57 2.24
C GLY A 50 9.06 4.83 3.58
N LYS A 51 8.33 5.27 4.61
CA LYS A 51 8.35 4.75 5.98
C LYS A 51 6.96 4.36 6.45
N GLY A 52 6.90 3.57 7.52
CA GLY A 52 5.63 3.18 8.12
C GLY A 52 4.83 2.22 7.23
N GLY A 53 3.53 2.12 7.47
CA GLY A 53 2.66 1.11 6.85
C GLY A 53 2.75 -0.26 7.53
N TYR A 54 1.78 -1.11 7.23
CA TYR A 54 1.69 -2.47 7.76
C TYR A 54 2.13 -3.46 6.69
N ALA A 55 3.41 -3.83 6.73
CA ALA A 55 3.92 -4.92 5.91
C ALA A 55 3.19 -6.24 6.25
N TRP A 56 3.31 -7.20 5.33
CA TRP A 56 3.01 -8.61 5.57
C TRP A 56 3.48 -9.07 6.96
N ARG A 57 2.57 -9.62 7.78
CA ARG A 57 2.79 -10.00 9.18
C ARG A 57 3.09 -11.48 9.36
N GLY A 58 2.83 -12.32 8.36
CA GLY A 58 3.14 -13.75 8.37
C GLY A 58 4.64 -14.07 8.48
N ASP A 59 4.97 -15.34 8.64
CA ASP A 59 6.36 -15.83 8.67
C ASP A 59 7.09 -15.40 7.38
N PRO A 60 8.19 -14.62 7.47
CA PRO A 60 8.86 -14.13 6.27
C PRO A 60 9.61 -15.25 5.54
N THR A 61 9.92 -16.34 6.24
CA THR A 61 10.62 -17.53 5.74
C THR A 61 9.67 -18.61 5.21
N GLY A 62 8.37 -18.52 5.55
CA GLY A 62 7.34 -19.42 5.07
C GLY A 62 7.05 -19.23 3.57
N LYS A 63 7.25 -20.29 2.79
CA LYS A 63 6.94 -20.36 1.35
C LYS A 63 5.47 -20.68 1.14
N GLY A 64 4.76 -19.90 0.31
CA GLY A 64 3.34 -20.12 -0.01
C GLY A 64 2.39 -20.03 1.19
N VAL A 65 2.84 -19.49 2.32
CA VAL A 65 2.00 -19.24 3.49
C VAL A 65 1.42 -17.85 3.34
N GLY A 66 0.09 -17.75 3.33
CA GLY A 66 -0.66 -16.50 3.33
C GLY A 66 -0.71 -15.84 4.72
N ASP A 67 -0.99 -14.55 4.78
CA ASP A 67 -1.24 -13.77 6.01
C ASP A 67 -2.55 -13.00 5.86
N PRO A 68 -3.68 -13.72 5.81
CA PRO A 68 -4.97 -13.11 5.58
C PRO A 68 -5.38 -12.29 6.80
N ILE A 69 -5.86 -11.07 6.54
CA ILE A 69 -6.58 -10.31 7.55
C ILE A 69 -7.97 -10.92 7.68
N THR A 70 -8.25 -11.50 8.84
CA THR A 70 -9.50 -12.23 9.08
C THR A 70 -10.51 -11.32 9.76
N TYR A 71 -11.71 -11.25 9.20
CA TYR A 71 -12.86 -10.55 9.78
C TYR A 71 -14.00 -11.52 10.00
N TYR A 72 -14.67 -11.41 11.15
CA TYR A 72 -15.83 -12.26 11.46
C TYR A 72 -17.11 -11.69 10.84
N VAL A 73 -17.97 -12.56 10.30
CA VAL A 73 -19.28 -12.17 9.76
C VAL A 73 -20.08 -11.41 10.82
N GLY A 74 -20.69 -10.30 10.40
CA GLY A 74 -21.45 -9.40 11.30
C GLY A 74 -20.60 -8.39 12.07
N SER A 75 -19.26 -8.43 11.93
CA SER A 75 -18.39 -7.42 12.56
C SER A 75 -18.62 -6.04 11.97
N LYS A 76 -18.65 -5.01 12.83
CA LYS A 76 -18.58 -3.61 12.41
C LYS A 76 -17.13 -3.16 12.43
N LEU A 77 -16.52 -3.05 11.25
CA LEU A 77 -15.14 -2.62 11.10
C LEU A 77 -15.09 -1.12 10.92
N ARG A 78 -14.26 -0.46 11.74
CA ARG A 78 -13.97 0.95 11.51
C ARG A 78 -12.94 1.06 10.40
N VAL A 79 -13.27 1.90 9.43
CA VAL A 79 -12.32 2.33 8.41
C VAL A 79 -11.57 3.54 8.95
N GLU A 80 -10.25 3.44 9.05
CA GLU A 80 -9.39 4.46 9.64
C GLU A 80 -8.20 4.74 8.72
N TRP A 81 -8.03 6.03 8.39
CA TRP A 81 -6.90 6.52 7.63
C TRP A 81 -6.58 7.96 8.02
N THR A 82 -5.38 8.40 7.68
CA THR A 82 -4.99 9.81 7.71
C THR A 82 -4.52 10.25 6.33
N ASN A 83 -4.86 11.48 5.94
CA ASN A 83 -4.40 12.13 4.73
C ASN A 83 -3.70 13.44 5.13
N GLN A 84 -2.45 13.63 4.69
CA GLN A 84 -1.66 14.83 4.99
C GLN A 84 -2.04 16.03 4.12
N HIS A 85 -2.57 15.79 2.92
CA HIS A 85 -3.10 16.82 2.02
C HIS A 85 -4.55 17.14 2.36
N ALA A 86 -5.01 18.27 1.85
CA ALA A 86 -6.28 18.83 2.31
C ALA A 86 -7.49 17.98 1.90
N CYS A 87 -8.20 17.48 2.92
CA CYS A 87 -9.58 17.01 2.86
C CYS A 87 -10.34 17.75 3.95
N GLY A 88 -11.05 18.82 3.59
CA GLY A 88 -11.70 19.71 4.55
C GLY A 88 -12.78 20.54 3.89
N GLY A 89 -13.50 21.35 4.68
CA GLY A 89 -14.69 22.08 4.20
C GLY A 89 -14.44 23.31 3.32
N ASN A 90 -13.22 23.53 2.83
CA ASN A 90 -12.94 24.63 1.92
C ASN A 90 -13.49 24.26 0.52
N PRO A 91 -14.38 25.08 -0.08
CA PRO A 91 -14.97 24.79 -1.39
C PRO A 91 -13.96 24.73 -2.54
N ASP A 92 -12.77 25.30 -2.38
CA ASP A 92 -11.69 25.24 -3.38
C ASP A 92 -10.87 23.94 -3.30
N ILE A 93 -11.20 23.06 -2.34
CA ILE A 93 -10.49 21.80 -2.09
C ILE A 93 -11.37 20.64 -2.51
N HIS A 94 -10.92 19.91 -3.53
CA HIS A 94 -11.56 18.67 -3.96
C HIS A 94 -10.80 17.47 -3.40
N CYS A 95 -11.47 16.67 -2.57
CA CYS A 95 -10.94 15.42 -2.03
C CYS A 95 -11.95 14.29 -2.25
N GLU A 96 -11.52 13.26 -2.98
CA GLU A 96 -12.28 12.02 -3.20
C GLU A 96 -11.42 10.84 -2.76
N LEU A 97 -12.00 9.95 -1.94
CA LEU A 97 -11.37 8.73 -1.47
C LEU A 97 -12.27 7.56 -1.83
N VAL A 98 -11.83 6.71 -2.75
CA VAL A 98 -12.57 5.54 -3.19
C VAL A 98 -11.90 4.29 -2.65
N ILE A 99 -12.62 3.53 -1.82
CA ILE A 99 -12.17 2.22 -1.32
C ILE A 99 -12.96 1.14 -2.06
N GLN A 100 -12.25 0.34 -2.86
CA GLN A 100 -12.82 -0.80 -3.57
C GLN A 100 -12.30 -2.07 -2.92
N TYR A 101 -13.20 -2.99 -2.59
CA TYR A 101 -12.85 -4.30 -2.05
C TYR A 101 -13.56 -5.39 -2.84
N ALA A 102 -12.86 -6.51 -3.04
CA ALA A 102 -13.40 -7.72 -3.60
C ALA A 102 -13.95 -8.61 -2.48
N CYS A 103 -15.05 -9.31 -2.76
CA CYS A 103 -15.65 -10.28 -1.82
C CYS A 103 -15.33 -11.74 -2.18
N ASP A 104 -14.59 -11.97 -3.26
CA ASP A 104 -14.31 -13.30 -3.81
C ASP A 104 -12.79 -13.49 -3.93
N ASP A 105 -12.28 -14.60 -3.43
CA ASP A 105 -10.87 -14.98 -3.47
C ASP A 105 -10.49 -15.70 -4.78
N THR A 106 -11.47 -15.99 -5.64
CA THR A 106 -11.28 -16.65 -6.94
C THR A 106 -11.18 -15.68 -8.12
N LEU A 107 -11.12 -14.37 -7.87
CA LEU A 107 -11.03 -13.38 -8.93
C LEU A 107 -9.81 -13.62 -9.84
N PRO A 108 -9.98 -13.57 -11.17
CA PRO A 108 -8.88 -13.80 -12.10
C PRO A 108 -7.79 -12.75 -11.93
N GLY A 109 -6.56 -13.20 -11.71
CA GLY A 109 -5.41 -12.31 -11.50
C GLY A 109 -5.26 -11.76 -10.08
N LEU A 110 -6.07 -12.22 -9.12
CA LEU A 110 -5.88 -11.89 -7.70
C LEU A 110 -4.52 -12.43 -7.23
N ARG A 111 -3.69 -11.54 -6.67
CA ARG A 111 -2.40 -11.89 -6.05
C ARG A 111 -2.52 -11.75 -4.54
N ASP A 112 -1.99 -12.74 -3.83
CA ASP A 112 -1.87 -12.77 -2.38
C ASP A 112 -0.67 -11.95 -1.84
N GLY A 113 0.09 -11.31 -2.73
CA GLY A 113 1.31 -10.58 -2.38
C GLY A 113 2.55 -11.47 -2.24
N TYR A 114 2.46 -12.77 -2.51
CA TYR A 114 3.59 -13.69 -2.50
C TYR A 114 4.53 -13.43 -3.72
N PRO A 115 5.87 -13.39 -3.53
CA PRO A 115 6.81 -13.31 -4.64
C PRO A 115 6.83 -14.61 -5.44
N ASN A 116 6.79 -14.55 -6.77
CA ASN A 116 6.81 -15.76 -7.61
C ASN A 116 8.19 -16.45 -7.70
N SER A 117 9.22 -15.90 -7.07
CA SER A 117 10.56 -16.49 -7.06
C SER A 117 10.67 -17.59 -5.99
N ASP A 118 11.44 -18.63 -6.29
CA ASP A 118 11.65 -19.77 -5.39
C ASP A 118 12.43 -19.44 -4.11
N GLU A 119 13.08 -18.28 -4.06
CA GLU A 119 13.75 -17.79 -2.88
C GLU A 119 12.75 -17.15 -1.92
N CYS A 120 12.75 -17.61 -0.65
CA CYS A 120 12.12 -16.91 0.45
C CYS A 120 12.82 -15.55 0.60
N TYR A 121 12.33 -14.56 -0.14
CA TYR A 121 12.94 -13.25 -0.23
C TYR A 121 12.62 -12.46 1.05
N ASP A 122 13.52 -12.54 2.03
CA ASP A 122 13.60 -11.54 3.08
C ASP A 122 14.14 -10.26 2.45
N SER A 123 13.23 -9.35 2.13
CA SER A 123 13.57 -8.03 1.62
C SER A 123 14.48 -7.25 2.57
N SER A 124 14.60 -7.62 3.85
CA SER A 124 15.49 -6.97 4.81
C SER A 124 16.99 -7.27 4.61
N GLN A 125 17.34 -8.31 3.84
CA GLN A 125 18.73 -8.69 3.52
C GLN A 125 19.38 -7.79 2.45
N ASN A 126 18.60 -7.06 1.65
CA ASN A 126 19.11 -6.16 0.61
C ASN A 126 19.56 -4.78 1.12
N ASN A 127 19.90 -4.68 2.40
CA ASN A 127 20.44 -3.46 3.02
C ASN A 127 21.77 -3.76 3.74
N GLN A 128 22.66 -4.48 3.05
CA GLN A 128 24.04 -4.72 3.47
C GLN A 128 25.08 -4.11 2.53
N ASN A 129 24.68 -3.28 1.55
CA ASN A 129 25.61 -2.50 0.72
C ASN A 129 25.24 -1.02 0.72
#